data_AF-A0AA35T4R4-F1
#
_entry.id   AF-A0AA35T4R4-F1
#
_cell.length_a   1.000
_cell.length_b   1.000
_cell.length_c   1.000
_cell.angle_alpha   90.00
_cell.angle_beta   90.00
_cell.angle_gamma   90.00
#
_symmetry.space_group_name_H-M   'P 1'
#
loop_
_entity.id
_entity.type
_entity.pdbx_description
1 polymer ?
#
loop_
_entity_poly.entity_id
_entity_poly.type
_entity_poly.pdbx_seq_one_letter_code
_entity_poly.pdbx_strand_id
1 'polypeptide(L)'
;MARSGVGSTVDVLALFASYSTETSYTVWESLAGNLATISRLLSHTDYYPSFKAYAQKIFEKAVARLGWDSKDSDTPLDSMLRSLVIGAHGKYGNQATIEEAKARFQKHVEGTTVLPSDLKSAVFSMAMANGDETTFDQLVKVCL
;
A
#
# COMPACT_ATOMS: atom_id res chain seq x y z
N MET A 1 -13.93 -15.83 12.06
CA MET A 1 -14.75 -15.21 13.13
C MET A 1 -15.76 -14.22 12.56
N ALA A 2 -15.37 -13.06 12.01
CA ALA A 2 -16.35 -12.14 11.38
C ALA A 2 -16.97 -12.70 10.08
N ARG A 3 -16.17 -13.30 9.18
CA ARG A 3 -16.68 -13.95 7.95
C ARG A 3 -17.58 -15.16 8.21
N SER A 4 -17.50 -15.75 9.39
CA SER A 4 -18.30 -16.90 9.80
C SER A 4 -19.52 -16.50 10.64
N GLY A 5 -19.78 -15.20 10.83
CA GLY A 5 -20.90 -14.67 11.62
C GLY A 5 -20.73 -14.74 13.14
N VAL A 6 -19.55 -15.13 13.64
CA VAL A 6 -19.28 -15.40 15.06
C VAL A 6 -18.70 -14.18 15.80
N GLY A 7 -18.39 -13.08 15.09
CA GLY A 7 -17.92 -11.83 15.69
C GLY A 7 -18.37 -10.61 14.91
N SER A 8 -18.56 -9.48 15.60
CA SER A 8 -19.01 -8.22 14.99
C SER A 8 -17.97 -7.69 14.00
N THR A 9 -18.43 -7.37 12.78
CA THR A 9 -17.58 -6.68 11.79
C THR A 9 -17.13 -5.32 12.31
N VAL A 10 -17.94 -4.68 13.17
CA VAL A 10 -17.61 -3.39 13.79
C VAL A 10 -16.43 -3.53 14.74
N ASP A 11 -16.37 -4.58 15.56
CA ASP A 11 -15.27 -4.78 16.52
C ASP A 11 -13.95 -5.04 15.79
N VAL A 12 -14.00 -5.77 14.66
CA VAL A 12 -12.83 -5.98 13.81
C VAL A 12 -12.34 -4.68 13.18
N LEU A 13 -13.26 -3.82 12.71
CA LEU A 13 -12.92 -2.50 12.16
C LEU A 13 -12.40 -1.53 13.24
N ALA A 14 -12.94 -1.60 14.47
CA ALA A 14 -12.45 -0.82 15.60
C ALA A 14 -11.04 -1.27 16.02
N LEU A 15 -10.80 -2.57 16.04
CA LEU A 15 -9.47 -3.14 16.29
C LEU A 15 -8.47 -2.72 15.20
N PHE A 16 -8.88 -2.65 13.93
CA PHE A 16 -8.04 -2.14 12.85
C PHE A 16 -7.57 -0.69 13.05
N ALA A 17 -8.38 0.16 13.69
CA ALA A 17 -7.99 1.53 14.02
C ALA A 17 -6.91 1.60 15.13
N SER A 18 -6.79 0.57 15.99
CA SER A 18 -5.77 0.55 17.06
C SER A 18 -4.39 0.07 16.61
N TYR A 19 -4.23 -0.48 15.40
CA TYR A 19 -2.93 -0.97 14.88
C TYR A 19 -1.89 0.11 14.58
N SER A 20 -2.16 1.37 14.90
CA SER A 20 -1.22 2.47 14.65
C SER A 20 0.17 2.32 15.28
N THR A 21 0.31 1.46 16.30
CA THR A 21 1.59 1.16 16.96
C THR A 21 2.18 -0.20 16.56
N GLU A 22 1.50 -0.99 15.73
CA GLU A 22 1.94 -2.33 15.36
C GLU A 22 3.19 -2.29 14.46
N THR A 23 4.12 -3.19 14.71
CA THR A 23 5.38 -3.35 13.95
C THR A 23 5.47 -4.70 13.25
N SER A 24 4.61 -5.67 13.61
CA SER A 24 4.63 -7.00 13.03
C SER A 24 4.15 -7.02 11.58
N TYR A 25 5.03 -7.42 10.67
CA TYR A 25 4.71 -7.60 9.25
C TYR A 25 3.52 -8.53 9.02
N THR A 26 3.48 -9.68 9.70
CA THR A 26 2.44 -10.70 9.50
C THR A 26 1.05 -10.22 9.89
N VAL A 27 0.97 -9.35 10.89
CA VAL A 27 -0.28 -8.71 11.32
C VAL A 27 -0.78 -7.74 10.26
N TRP A 28 0.12 -6.90 9.73
CA TRP A 28 -0.21 -5.98 8.64
C TRP A 28 -0.57 -6.70 7.35
N GLU A 29 0.08 -7.81 7.03
CA GLU A 29 -0.23 -8.65 5.87
C GLU A 29 -1.64 -9.24 5.98
N SER A 30 -1.98 -9.82 7.13
CA SER A 30 -3.33 -10.33 7.42
C SER A 30 -4.39 -9.23 7.32
N LEU A 31 -4.09 -8.04 7.86
CA LEU A 31 -4.96 -6.86 7.76
C LEU A 31 -5.18 -6.45 6.30
N ALA A 32 -4.10 -6.29 5.54
CA ALA A 32 -4.17 -5.92 4.12
C ALA A 32 -4.96 -6.95 3.29
N GLY A 33 -4.77 -8.25 3.55
CA GLY A 33 -5.53 -9.32 2.89
C GLY A 33 -7.02 -9.29 3.21
N ASN A 34 -7.38 -8.99 4.46
CA ASN A 34 -8.78 -8.83 4.86
C ASN A 34 -9.42 -7.60 4.20
N LEU A 35 -8.76 -6.45 4.23
CA LEU A 35 -9.22 -5.24 3.55
C LEU A 35 -9.33 -5.45 2.04
N ALA A 36 -8.41 -6.20 1.42
CA ALA A 36 -8.50 -6.52 -0.01
C ALA A 36 -9.74 -7.38 -0.33
N THR A 37 -10.10 -8.32 0.55
CA THR A 37 -11.33 -9.11 0.39
C THR A 37 -12.56 -8.21 0.45
N ILE A 38 -12.66 -7.35 1.47
CA ILE A 38 -13.81 -6.44 1.64
C ILE A 38 -13.88 -5.45 0.47
N SER A 39 -12.74 -4.92 0.04
CA SER A 39 -12.63 -4.04 -1.13
C SER A 39 -13.28 -4.64 -2.37
N ARG A 40 -13.00 -5.92 -2.64
CA ARG A 40 -13.59 -6.65 -3.77
C ARG A 40 -15.10 -6.84 -3.66
N LEU A 41 -15.63 -7.00 -2.45
CA LEU A 41 -17.07 -7.12 -2.22
C LEU A 41 -17.80 -5.78 -2.42
N LEU A 42 -17.14 -4.68 -2.05
CA LEU A 42 -17.71 -3.35 -2.10
C LEU A 42 -17.48 -2.62 -3.44
N SER A 43 -16.66 -3.15 -4.36
CA SER A 43 -16.16 -2.42 -5.54
C SER A 43 -17.24 -1.86 -6.48
N HIS A 44 -18.43 -2.45 -6.49
CA HIS A 44 -19.57 -2.03 -7.32
C HIS A 44 -20.73 -1.45 -6.49
N THR A 45 -20.43 -0.96 -5.30
CA THR A 45 -21.42 -0.39 -4.37
C THR A 45 -21.08 1.08 -4.08
N ASP A 46 -22.10 1.85 -3.67
CA ASP A 46 -21.92 3.26 -3.28
C ASP A 46 -21.06 3.43 -2.02
N TYR A 47 -20.80 2.35 -1.28
CA TYR A 47 -19.92 2.35 -0.11
C TYR A 47 -18.43 2.30 -0.47
N TYR A 48 -18.06 2.00 -1.71
CA TYR A 48 -16.66 1.82 -2.10
C TYR A 48 -15.78 3.05 -1.84
N PRO A 49 -16.21 4.29 -2.16
CA PRO A 49 -15.40 5.48 -1.88
C PRO A 49 -15.15 5.66 -0.37
N SER A 50 -16.18 5.47 0.46
CA SER A 50 -16.06 5.56 1.92
C SER A 50 -15.15 4.48 2.48
N PHE A 51 -15.23 3.25 1.96
CA PHE A 51 -14.35 2.16 2.33
C PHE A 51 -12.88 2.46 1.97
N LYS A 52 -12.62 2.99 0.76
CA LYS A 52 -11.27 3.41 0.36
C LYS A 52 -10.72 4.48 1.32
N ALA A 53 -11.52 5.49 1.65
CA ALA A 53 -11.11 6.55 2.58
C ALA A 53 -10.78 5.99 3.98
N TYR A 54 -11.59 5.04 4.46
CA TYR A 54 -11.31 4.35 5.72
C TYR A 54 -10.02 3.52 5.66
N ALA A 55 -9.82 2.75 4.59
CA ALA A 55 -8.61 1.95 4.40
C ALA A 55 -7.36 2.83 4.32
N GLN A 56 -7.41 3.98 3.63
CA GLN A 56 -6.30 4.94 3.60
C GLN A 56 -5.88 5.37 5.01
N LYS A 57 -6.84 5.75 5.86
CA LYS A 57 -6.58 6.18 7.26
C LYS A 57 -5.90 5.10 8.10
N ILE A 58 -6.17 3.82 7.85
CA ILE A 58 -5.51 2.71 8.55
C ILE A 58 -3.99 2.72 8.27
N PHE A 59 -3.60 2.89 7.00
CA PHE A 59 -2.19 2.80 6.59
C PHE A 59 -1.40 4.10 6.81
N GLU A 60 -2.09 5.25 6.92
CA GLU A 60 -1.48 6.59 6.99
C GLU A 60 -0.38 6.70 8.05
N LYS A 61 -0.64 6.28 9.29
CA LYS A 61 0.35 6.35 10.37
C LYS A 61 1.57 5.45 10.14
N ALA A 62 1.37 4.27 9.56
CA ALA A 62 2.46 3.35 9.26
C ALA A 62 3.35 3.88 8.13
N VAL A 63 2.74 4.45 7.08
CA VAL A 63 3.47 5.14 5.99
C VAL A 63 4.26 6.32 6.54
N ALA A 64 3.67 7.14 7.40
CA ALA A 64 4.35 8.28 8.01
C ALA A 64 5.54 7.85 8.91
N ARG A 65 5.38 6.76 9.67
CA ARG A 65 6.45 6.23 10.53
C ARG A 65 7.60 5.66 9.72
N LEU A 66 7.31 4.81 8.74
CA LEU A 66 8.34 4.06 7.99
C LEU A 66 9.01 4.93 6.94
N GLY A 67 8.27 5.85 6.32
CA GLY A 67 8.74 6.64 5.18
C GLY A 67 9.11 5.77 3.98
N TRP A 68 9.67 6.39 2.96
CA TRP A 68 10.02 5.72 1.71
C TRP A 68 11.45 5.16 1.67
N ASP A 69 12.33 5.71 2.51
CA ASP A 69 13.75 5.38 2.52
C ASP A 69 14.09 4.59 3.79
N SER A 70 15.04 3.67 3.66
CA SER A 70 15.54 2.90 4.79
C SER A 70 16.20 3.83 5.80
N LYS A 71 16.04 3.51 7.08
CA LYS A 71 16.64 4.23 8.20
C LYS A 71 17.64 3.33 8.93
N ASP A 72 18.64 3.92 9.58
CA ASP A 72 19.63 3.16 10.37
C ASP A 72 18.99 2.36 11.52
N SER A 73 17.81 2.80 11.97
CA SER A 73 17.01 2.14 12.99
C SER A 73 16.12 1.01 12.46
N ASP A 74 16.08 0.77 11.14
CA ASP A 74 15.19 -0.21 10.55
C ASP A 74 15.64 -1.64 10.87
N THR A 75 14.66 -2.48 11.20
CA THR A 75 14.82 -3.93 11.20
C THR A 75 14.64 -4.49 9.78
N PRO A 76 15.11 -5.72 9.48
CA PRO A 76 14.85 -6.34 8.18
C PRO A 76 13.36 -6.42 7.81
N LEU A 77 12.48 -6.60 8.80
CA LEU A 77 11.04 -6.64 8.60
C LEU A 77 10.43 -5.26 8.27
N ASP A 78 11.10 -4.16 8.64
CA ASP A 78 10.62 -2.81 8.32
C ASP A 78 10.68 -2.52 6.82
N SER A 79 11.64 -3.09 6.09
CA SER A 79 11.70 -2.97 4.61
C SER A 79 10.48 -3.63 3.95
N MET A 80 10.15 -4.85 4.38
CA MET A 80 8.98 -5.56 3.88
C MET A 80 7.68 -4.85 4.28
N LEU A 81 7.58 -4.40 5.53
CA LEU A 81 6.42 -3.70 6.05
C LEU A 81 6.21 -2.38 5.31
N ARG A 82 7.28 -1.62 5.07
CA ARG A 82 7.28 -0.37 4.28
C ARG A 82 6.65 -0.59 2.92
N SER A 83 7.11 -1.59 2.17
CA SER A 83 6.56 -1.89 0.86
C SER A 83 5.07 -2.23 0.92
N LEU A 84 4.69 -3.07 1.89
CA LEU A 84 3.30 -3.48 2.09
C LEU A 84 2.39 -2.28 2.37
N VAL A 85 2.74 -1.43 3.34
CA VAL A 85 1.85 -0.32 3.76
C VAL A 85 1.80 0.79 2.72
N ILE A 86 2.92 1.11 2.06
CA ILE A 86 2.96 2.10 0.98
C ILE A 86 2.11 1.61 -0.21
N GLY A 87 2.30 0.36 -0.63
CA GLY A 87 1.54 -0.24 -1.72
C GLY A 87 0.04 -0.27 -1.42
N ALA A 88 -0.36 -0.63 -0.20
CA ALA A 88 -1.76 -0.61 0.22
C ALA A 88 -2.34 0.82 0.26
N HIS A 89 -1.62 1.79 0.81
CA HIS A 89 -2.06 3.18 0.91
C HIS A 89 -2.30 3.79 -0.48
N GLY A 90 -1.38 3.58 -1.42
CA GLY A 90 -1.55 3.99 -2.82
C GLY A 90 -2.68 3.25 -3.54
N LYS A 91 -2.81 1.93 -3.35
CA LYS A 91 -3.90 1.12 -3.91
C LYS A 91 -5.28 1.63 -3.52
N TYR A 92 -5.44 2.11 -2.29
CA TYR A 92 -6.70 2.69 -1.83
C TYR A 92 -6.91 4.14 -2.26
N GLY A 93 -5.99 4.72 -3.03
CA GLY A 93 -6.17 6.01 -3.70
C GLY A 93 -5.60 7.21 -2.95
N ASN A 94 -4.59 7.02 -2.09
CA ASN A 94 -3.91 8.16 -1.50
C ASN A 94 -3.05 8.88 -2.55
N GLN A 95 -3.42 10.12 -2.87
CA GLN A 95 -2.83 10.88 -3.98
C GLN A 95 -1.35 11.19 -3.77
N ALA A 96 -0.95 11.62 -2.57
CA ALA A 96 0.45 11.93 -2.27
C ALA A 96 1.37 10.70 -2.42
N THR A 97 0.87 9.52 -2.02
CA THR A 97 1.61 8.26 -2.18
C THR A 97 1.75 7.87 -3.65
N ILE A 98 0.70 8.06 -4.46
CA ILE A 98 0.73 7.81 -5.90
C ILE A 98 1.72 8.75 -6.60
N GLU A 99 1.72 10.03 -6.25
CA GLU A 99 2.61 11.03 -6.83
C GLU A 99 4.08 10.76 -6.52
N GLU A 100 4.40 10.43 -5.26
CA GLU A 100 5.76 10.05 -4.86
C GLU A 100 6.20 8.74 -5.56
N ALA A 101 5.30 7.76 -5.71
CA ALA A 101 5.58 6.54 -6.47
C ALA A 101 5.94 6.86 -7.92
N LYS A 102 5.16 7.72 -8.60
CA LYS A 102 5.44 8.14 -9.97
C LYS A 102 6.78 8.87 -10.09
N ALA A 103 7.07 9.78 -9.17
CA ALA A 103 8.34 10.51 -9.15
C ALA A 103 9.54 9.55 -8.99
N ARG A 104 9.45 8.58 -8.08
CA ARG A 104 10.50 7.57 -7.87
C ARG A 104 10.64 6.61 -9.05
N PHE A 105 9.52 6.24 -9.68
CA PHE A 105 9.54 5.45 -10.91
C PHE A 105 10.30 6.18 -12.01
N GLN A 106 10.00 7.45 -12.25
CA GLN A 106 10.67 8.25 -13.29
C GLN A 106 12.18 8.37 -13.03
N LYS A 107 12.59 8.66 -11.80
CA LYS A 107 14.01 8.68 -11.41
C LYS A 107 14.70 7.32 -11.63
N HIS A 108 13.97 6.23 -11.46
CA HIS A 108 14.48 4.89 -11.74
C HIS A 108 14.71 4.64 -13.23
N VAL A 109 13.75 5.03 -14.07
CA VAL A 109 13.84 4.92 -15.53
C VAL A 109 14.99 5.78 -16.07
N GLU A 110 15.20 6.98 -15.51
CA GLU A 110 16.29 7.88 -15.88
C GLU A 110 17.67 7.42 -15.38
N GLY A 111 17.72 6.37 -14.55
CA GLY A 111 18.95 5.86 -13.94
C GLY A 111 19.53 6.77 -12.84
N THR A 112 18.79 7.78 -12.38
CA THR A 112 19.22 8.70 -11.32
C THR A 112 19.05 8.13 -9.92
N THR A 113 18.15 7.17 -9.74
CA THR A 113 17.94 6.49 -8.45
C THR A 113 17.57 5.02 -8.66
N VAL A 114 18.30 4.11 -8.02
CA VAL A 114 17.94 2.68 -8.03
C VAL A 114 16.89 2.44 -6.94
N LEU A 115 15.71 1.97 -7.34
CA LEU A 115 14.68 1.57 -6.38
C LEU A 115 15.12 0.34 -5.59
N PRO A 116 14.93 0.32 -4.26
CA PRO A 116 15.08 -0.89 -3.45
C PRO A 116 14.18 -2.00 -4.00
N SER A 117 14.69 -3.24 -4.02
CA SER A 117 13.98 -4.40 -4.59
C SER A 117 12.57 -4.57 -4.03
N ASP A 118 12.40 -4.38 -2.73
CA ASP A 118 11.11 -4.53 -2.05
C ASP A 118 10.08 -3.49 -2.52
N LEU A 119 10.51 -2.28 -2.89
CA LEU A 119 9.63 -1.19 -3.31
C LEU A 119 9.26 -1.22 -4.79
N LYS A 120 10.03 -1.91 -5.64
CA LYS A 120 9.80 -1.93 -7.09
C LYS A 120 8.37 -2.36 -7.44
N SER A 121 7.89 -3.46 -6.85
CA SER A 121 6.55 -3.98 -7.13
C SER A 121 5.45 -2.95 -6.83
N ALA A 122 5.51 -2.32 -5.65
CA ALA A 122 4.54 -1.30 -5.25
C ALA A 122 4.62 -0.06 -6.14
N VAL A 123 5.83 0.45 -6.39
CA VAL A 123 6.06 1.64 -7.21
C VAL A 123 5.61 1.43 -8.66
N PHE A 124 6.01 0.32 -9.28
CA PHE A 124 5.67 0.01 -10.67
C PHE A 124 4.16 -0.20 -10.84
N SER A 125 3.52 -0.91 -9.90
CA SER A 125 2.08 -1.10 -9.93
C SER A 125 1.31 0.21 -9.82
N MET A 126 1.75 1.13 -8.95
CA MET A 126 1.12 2.45 -8.81
C MET A 126 1.35 3.33 -10.03
N ALA A 127 2.57 3.31 -10.60
CA ALA A 127 2.89 4.02 -11.83
C ALA A 127 2.01 3.53 -12.99
N MET A 128 1.90 2.22 -13.20
CA MET A 128 1.00 1.64 -14.22
C MET A 128 -0.46 2.00 -14.01
N ALA A 129 -0.97 1.77 -12.80
CA ALA A 129 -2.39 1.95 -12.52
C ALA A 129 -2.86 3.40 -12.68
N ASN A 130 -1.93 4.35 -12.69
CA ASN A 130 -2.20 5.78 -12.80
C ASN A 130 -1.44 6.43 -13.96
N GLY A 131 -0.85 5.63 -14.86
CA GLY A 131 0.00 6.07 -15.95
C GLY A 131 -0.69 5.98 -17.30
N ASP A 132 0.06 6.29 -18.34
CA ASP A 132 -0.35 6.28 -19.74
C ASP A 132 0.48 5.25 -20.55
N GLU A 133 0.30 5.25 -21.87
CA GLU A 133 1.04 4.38 -22.79
C GLU A 133 2.56 4.59 -22.68
N THR A 134 3.02 5.84 -22.46
CA THR A 134 4.43 6.14 -22.22
C THR A 134 4.97 5.39 -21.00
N THR A 135 4.20 5.40 -19.90
CA THR A 135 4.56 4.70 -18.66
C THR A 135 4.64 3.18 -18.88
N PHE A 136 3.73 2.63 -19.70
CA PHE A 136 3.75 1.22 -20.09
C PHE A 136 5.03 0.85 -20.86
N ASP A 137 5.39 1.62 -21.89
CA ASP A 137 6.60 1.38 -22.68
C ASP A 137 7.89 1.47 -21.85
N GLN A 138 7.95 2.42 -20.92
CA GLN A 138 9.07 2.55 -20.00
C GLN A 138 9.20 1.31 -19.10
N LEU A 139 8.09 0.77 -18.59
CA LEU A 139 8.11 -0.43 -17.75
C LEU A 139 8.54 -1.67 -18.51
N VAL A 140 8.05 -1.86 -19.74
CA VAL A 140 8.47 -2.99 -20.58
C VAL A 140 9.99 -2.98 -20.79
N LYS A 141 10.60 -1.79 -20.99
CA LYS A 141 12.05 -1.63 -21.16
C LYS A 141 12.87 -1.85 -19.89
N VAL A 142 12.30 -1.63 -18.71
CA VAL A 142 13.01 -1.78 -17.43
C VAL A 142 12.81 -3.17 -16.82
N CYS A 143 11.74 -3.88 -17.20
CA CYS A 143 11.45 -5.24 -16.77
C CYS A 143 12.04 -6.33 -17.68
N LEU A 144 12.41 -6.00 -18.93
CA LEU A 144 13.10 -6.87 -19.90
C LEU A 144 14.58 -6.53 -19.98
#